data_AF-A0A349JSB4-F1
#
_entry.id   AF-A0A349JSB4-F1
#
_cell.length_a   1.000
_cell.length_b   1.000
_cell.length_c   1.000
_cell.angle_alpha   90.00
_cell.angle_beta   90.00
_cell.angle_gamma   90.00
#
_symmetry.space_group_name_H-M   'P 1'
#
loop_
_entity.id
_entity.type
_entity.pdbx_description
1 polymer ?
#
loop_
_entity_poly.entity_id
_entity_poly.type
_entity_poly.pdbx_seq_one_letter_code
_entity_poly.pdbx_strand_id
1 'polypeptide(L)'
;MRVSLFVTCLGDRFFADAAADAVRLLRSLDVDVDFPKNQTCCGQPAWNSGHIPQAREMAAHTAAVFADSDYVVLPSGSCAAMLRCTYPRLLEAPVVAERSYELAEFLVDVLEITELGSGLEGRRLAYHHGCHALRELEVEEQPVRLLESAGAKIVPWEMDQECCGFGGLFAVKAPEVSIAMADRKLDTLPDVETVVSADGGCLLQLEGRARRRGVPIPFRPLASLLWEARSGRA
;
A
#
# COMPACT_ATOMS: atom_id res chain seq x y z
N MET A 1 -13.72 14.88 -10.68
CA MET A 1 -13.82 14.19 -9.36
C MET A 1 -12.65 14.63 -8.52
N ARG A 2 -12.86 15.00 -7.24
CA ARG A 2 -11.78 15.45 -6.35
C ARG A 2 -11.34 14.31 -5.41
N VAL A 3 -10.07 13.96 -5.47
CA VAL A 3 -9.44 12.93 -4.62
C VAL A 3 -8.44 13.60 -3.68
N SER A 4 -8.59 13.35 -2.39
CA SER A 4 -7.57 13.72 -1.40
C SER A 4 -6.58 12.57 -1.23
N LEU A 5 -5.30 12.83 -1.51
CA LEU A 5 -4.26 11.84 -1.25
C LEU A 5 -3.93 11.81 0.24
N PHE A 6 -4.12 10.65 0.87
CA PHE A 6 -3.55 10.39 2.19
C PHE A 6 -2.22 9.63 2.03
N VAL A 7 -1.12 10.37 2.18
CA VAL A 7 0.25 9.89 1.92
C VAL A 7 0.73 8.78 2.85
N THR A 8 0.11 8.63 4.02
CA THR A 8 0.54 7.77 5.13
C THR A 8 1.88 8.20 5.76
N CYS A 9 2.14 7.76 6.99
CA CYS A 9 3.37 8.10 7.70
C CYS A 9 4.63 7.45 7.09
N LEU A 10 4.52 6.22 6.58
CA LEU A 10 5.65 5.54 5.93
C LEU A 10 5.89 6.08 4.52
N GLY A 11 4.81 6.39 3.79
CA GLY A 11 4.90 7.06 2.49
C GLY A 11 5.66 8.38 2.60
N ASP A 12 5.27 9.24 3.54
CA ASP A 12 5.90 10.56 3.73
C ASP A 12 7.39 10.47 4.11
N ARG A 13 7.76 9.49 4.94
CA ARG A 13 9.12 9.39 5.50
C ARG A 13 10.10 8.57 4.69
N PHE A 14 9.63 7.52 4.01
CA PHE A 14 10.51 6.55 3.35
C PHE A 14 10.22 6.39 1.85
N PHE A 15 9.02 6.76 1.39
CA PHE A 15 8.57 6.53 0.01
C PHE A 15 7.92 7.78 -0.59
N ALA A 16 8.50 8.97 -0.31
CA ALA A 16 7.93 10.24 -0.73
C ALA A 16 7.80 10.35 -2.26
N ASP A 17 8.76 9.79 -3.00
CA ASP A 17 8.70 9.70 -4.45
C ASP A 17 7.52 8.85 -4.93
N ALA A 18 7.23 7.73 -4.27
CA ALA A 18 6.07 6.89 -4.59
C ALA A 18 4.73 7.59 -4.29
N ALA A 19 4.68 8.41 -3.24
CA ALA A 19 3.52 9.25 -2.99
C ALA A 19 3.34 10.32 -4.09
N ALA A 20 4.43 10.94 -4.53
CA ALA A 20 4.40 11.87 -5.66
C ALA A 20 4.00 11.16 -6.97
N ASP A 21 4.45 9.93 -7.19
CA ASP A 21 4.07 9.09 -8.33
C ASP A 21 2.58 8.74 -8.32
N ALA A 22 2.00 8.44 -7.15
CA ALA A 22 0.56 8.27 -7.00
C ALA A 22 -0.21 9.53 -7.44
N VAL A 23 0.26 10.73 -7.06
CA VAL A 23 -0.34 11.99 -7.52
C VAL A 23 -0.21 12.17 -9.03
N ARG A 24 0.96 11.90 -9.60
CA ARG A 24 1.21 12.00 -11.06
C ARG A 24 0.30 11.05 -11.83
N LEU A 25 0.19 9.82 -11.34
CA LEU A 25 -0.66 8.78 -11.89
C LEU A 25 -2.12 9.22 -11.91
N LEU A 26 -2.67 9.59 -10.75
CA LEU A 26 -4.06 10.04 -10.63
C LEU A 26 -4.33 11.26 -11.53
N ARG A 27 -3.46 12.27 -11.51
CA ARG A 27 -3.62 13.47 -12.36
C ARG A 27 -3.56 13.16 -13.85
N SER A 28 -2.74 12.20 -14.25
CA SER A 28 -2.68 11.77 -15.65
C SER A 28 -3.93 11.01 -16.10
N LEU A 29 -4.80 10.63 -15.18
CA LEU A 29 -6.11 10.01 -15.39
C LEU A 29 -7.25 11.03 -15.18
N ASP A 30 -6.97 12.32 -15.35
CA ASP A 30 -7.93 13.43 -15.21
C ASP A 30 -8.61 13.53 -13.82
N VAL A 31 -7.95 12.98 -12.78
CA VAL A 31 -8.38 13.14 -11.38
C VAL A 31 -7.83 14.46 -10.82
N ASP A 32 -8.71 15.27 -10.22
CA ASP A 32 -8.29 16.45 -9.47
C ASP A 32 -7.79 16.02 -8.08
N VAL A 33 -6.48 16.10 -7.88
CA VAL A 33 -5.83 15.61 -6.64
C VAL A 33 -5.40 16.76 -5.76
N ASP A 34 -5.94 16.80 -4.54
CA ASP A 34 -5.51 17.69 -3.48
C ASP A 34 -4.77 16.95 -2.35
N PHE A 35 -4.13 17.72 -1.49
CA PHE A 35 -3.30 17.23 -0.39
C PHE A 35 -3.59 18.05 0.86
N PRO A 36 -4.50 17.58 1.73
CA PRO A 36 -4.74 18.23 3.01
C PRO A 36 -3.42 18.26 3.81
N LYS A 37 -2.98 19.42 4.30
CA LYS A 37 -1.66 19.54 4.98
C LYS A 37 -1.65 19.05 6.43
N ASN A 38 -2.83 18.87 7.01
CA ASN A 38 -2.99 18.54 8.43
C ASN A 38 -3.10 17.03 8.69
N GLN A 39 -2.84 16.17 7.70
CA GLN A 39 -2.84 14.71 7.89
C GLN A 39 -1.79 14.28 8.92
N THR A 40 -2.10 13.23 9.67
CA THR A 40 -1.20 12.57 10.63
C THR A 40 -1.16 11.06 10.38
N CYS A 41 -0.67 10.28 11.33
CA CYS A 41 -0.80 8.82 11.27
C CYS A 41 -2.27 8.39 11.28
N CYS A 42 -2.61 7.32 10.56
CA CYS A 42 -3.96 6.73 10.56
C CYS A 42 -4.34 6.08 11.91
N GLY A 43 -3.38 5.89 12.83
CA GLY A 43 -3.61 5.32 14.16
C GLY A 43 -3.44 3.80 14.25
N GLN A 44 -3.14 3.10 13.14
CA GLN A 44 -3.02 1.64 13.14
C GLN A 44 -2.01 1.07 14.15
N PRO A 45 -0.80 1.63 14.34
CA PRO A 45 0.13 1.11 15.36
C PRO A 45 -0.44 1.19 16.79
N ALA A 46 -1.17 2.27 17.11
CA ALA A 46 -1.83 2.42 18.41
C ALA A 46 -2.95 1.39 18.57
N TRP A 47 -3.78 1.21 17.53
CA TRP A 47 -4.85 0.21 17.50
C TRP A 47 -4.32 -1.22 17.72
N ASN A 48 -3.33 -1.64 16.92
CA ASN A 48 -2.74 -2.98 17.01
C ASN A 48 -2.05 -3.26 18.35
N SER A 49 -1.72 -2.20 19.10
CA SER A 49 -1.06 -2.30 20.41
C SER A 49 -2.02 -2.19 21.59
N GLY A 50 -3.33 -2.07 21.35
CA GLY A 50 -4.34 -1.92 22.39
C GLY A 50 -4.45 -0.51 22.97
N HIS A 51 -3.78 0.49 22.37
CA HIS A 51 -3.87 1.89 22.76
C HIS A 51 -5.11 2.55 22.14
N ILE A 52 -6.29 2.04 22.51
CA ILE A 52 -7.59 2.43 21.93
C ILE A 52 -7.89 3.92 22.07
N PRO A 53 -7.65 4.59 23.22
CA PRO A 53 -7.88 6.04 23.32
C PRO A 53 -7.05 6.85 22.32
N GLN A 54 -5.77 6.51 22.16
CA GLN A 54 -4.87 7.17 21.22
C GLN A 54 -5.24 6.88 19.77
N ALA A 55 -5.63 5.64 19.47
CA ALA A 55 -6.12 5.27 18.14
C ALA A 55 -7.39 6.06 17.78
N ARG A 56 -8.31 6.23 18.75
CA ARG A 56 -9.54 7.02 18.57
C ARG A 56 -9.24 8.50 18.32
N GLU A 57 -8.31 9.09 19.07
CA GLU A 57 -7.89 10.49 18.88
C GLU A 57 -7.32 10.73 17.47
N MET A 58 -6.40 9.88 17.04
CA MET A 58 -5.82 9.94 15.69
C MET A 58 -6.87 9.71 14.60
N ALA A 59 -7.80 8.78 14.83
CA ALA A 59 -8.89 8.50 13.90
C ALA A 59 -9.82 9.72 13.77
N ALA A 60 -10.21 10.34 14.88
CA ALA A 60 -11.08 11.52 14.89
C ALA A 60 -10.43 12.69 14.14
N HIS A 61 -9.14 12.94 14.39
CA HIS A 61 -8.39 13.97 13.67
C HIS A 61 -8.31 13.68 12.17
N THR A 62 -7.94 12.44 11.81
CA THR A 62 -7.83 12.03 10.40
C THR A 62 -9.18 12.14 9.69
N ALA A 63 -10.26 11.68 10.30
CA ALA A 63 -11.61 11.80 9.74
C ALA A 63 -12.02 13.26 9.53
N ALA A 64 -11.67 14.16 10.46
CA ALA A 64 -11.94 15.60 10.31
C ALA A 64 -11.14 16.23 9.16
N VAL A 65 -9.87 15.84 8.99
CA VAL A 65 -9.00 16.35 7.90
C VAL A 65 -9.56 16.01 6.52
N PHE A 66 -10.18 14.84 6.37
CA PHE A 66 -10.69 14.36 5.09
C PHE A 66 -12.21 14.45 4.94
N ALA A 67 -12.92 15.13 5.85
CA ALA A 67 -14.39 15.15 5.90
C ALA A 67 -15.05 15.63 4.59
N ASP A 68 -14.43 16.60 3.91
CA ASP A 68 -14.95 17.22 2.69
C ASP A 68 -14.46 16.53 1.39
N SER A 69 -13.68 15.45 1.50
CA SER A 69 -13.16 14.72 0.33
C SER A 69 -14.27 13.91 -0.33
N ASP A 70 -14.34 13.91 -1.67
CA ASP A 70 -15.25 12.99 -2.39
C ASP A 70 -14.71 11.55 -2.25
N TYR A 71 -13.39 11.41 -2.37
CA TYR A 71 -12.64 10.18 -2.17
C TYR A 71 -11.33 10.45 -1.45
N VAL A 72 -10.89 9.49 -0.64
CA VAL A 72 -9.56 9.46 -0.03
C VAL A 72 -8.82 8.27 -0.60
N VAL A 73 -7.68 8.53 -1.26
CA VAL A 73 -6.88 7.47 -1.89
C VAL A 73 -5.55 7.33 -1.16
N LEU A 74 -5.18 6.08 -0.88
CA LEU A 74 -3.99 5.74 -0.11
C LEU A 74 -3.10 4.77 -0.92
N PRO A 75 -1.80 5.06 -1.10
CA PRO A 75 -0.84 4.07 -1.59
C PRO A 75 -0.43 3.12 -0.45
N SER A 76 -1.41 2.53 0.24
CA SER A 76 -1.22 1.55 1.31
C SER A 76 -2.53 0.87 1.70
N GLY A 77 -2.56 -0.46 1.56
CA GLY A 77 -3.68 -1.27 2.03
C GLY A 77 -3.81 -1.25 3.56
N SER A 78 -2.71 -1.17 4.30
CA SER A 78 -2.73 -1.10 5.76
C SER A 78 -3.46 0.15 6.29
N CYS A 79 -3.17 1.32 5.73
CA CYS A 79 -3.85 2.55 6.15
C CYS A 79 -5.29 2.61 5.62
N ALA A 80 -5.53 2.13 4.39
CA ALA A 80 -6.90 2.05 3.86
C ALA A 80 -7.79 1.13 4.71
N ALA A 81 -7.28 -0.03 5.16
CA ALA A 81 -8.00 -0.92 6.08
C ALA A 81 -8.26 -0.29 7.45
N MET A 82 -7.30 0.47 7.97
CA MET A 82 -7.50 1.21 9.22
C MET A 82 -8.69 2.19 9.09
N LEU A 83 -8.76 2.92 7.98
CA LEU A 83 -9.85 3.88 7.74
C LEU A 83 -11.18 3.16 7.49
N ARG A 84 -11.21 2.17 6.60
CA ARG A 84 -12.44 1.52 6.17
C ARG A 84 -13.00 0.53 7.19
N CYS A 85 -12.15 -0.31 7.77
CA CYS A 85 -12.58 -1.44 8.61
C CYS A 85 -12.49 -1.12 10.10
N THR A 86 -11.58 -0.25 10.52
CA THR A 86 -11.34 0.03 11.94
C THR A 86 -11.98 1.32 12.44
N TYR A 87 -12.01 2.42 11.66
CA TYR A 87 -12.62 3.67 12.13
C TYR A 87 -14.09 3.52 12.53
N PRO A 88 -14.95 2.73 11.85
CA PRO A 88 -16.33 2.50 12.30
C PRO A 88 -16.45 1.87 13.70
N ARG A 89 -15.37 1.28 14.22
CA ARG A 89 -15.29 0.72 15.58
C ARG A 89 -14.79 1.74 16.61
N LEU A 90 -14.20 2.83 16.15
CA LEU A 90 -13.60 3.88 16.98
C LEU A 90 -14.45 5.15 17.02
N LEU A 91 -15.20 5.42 15.96
CA LEU A 91 -15.95 6.66 15.75
C LEU A 91 -17.41 6.34 15.37
N GLU A 92 -18.30 7.28 15.60
CA GLU A 92 -19.69 7.18 15.16
C GLU A 92 -19.79 7.56 13.68
N ALA A 93 -20.18 6.60 12.83
CA ALA A 93 -20.45 6.79 11.39
C ALA A 93 -19.41 7.66 10.63
N PRO A 94 -18.11 7.30 10.65
CA PRO A 94 -17.08 8.11 10.00
C PRO A 94 -17.21 8.01 8.47
N VAL A 95 -17.73 9.06 7.84
CA VAL A 95 -17.95 9.15 6.37
C VAL A 95 -16.68 8.83 5.56
N VAL A 96 -15.50 9.15 6.12
CA VAL A 96 -14.21 8.84 5.49
C VAL A 96 -14.02 7.34 5.24
N ALA A 97 -14.60 6.45 6.06
CA ALA A 97 -14.46 5.01 5.92
C ALA A 97 -15.03 4.49 4.58
N GLU A 98 -16.19 5.02 4.17
CA GLU A 98 -16.88 4.64 2.93
C GLU A 98 -16.22 5.25 1.68
N ARG A 99 -15.45 6.33 1.87
CA ARG A 99 -14.79 7.07 0.78
C ARG A 99 -13.31 6.72 0.63
N SER A 100 -12.79 5.81 1.45
CA SER A 100 -11.37 5.46 1.48
C SER A 100 -11.07 4.22 0.66
N TYR A 101 -10.13 4.35 -0.26
CA TYR A 101 -9.72 3.29 -1.17
C TYR A 101 -8.20 3.12 -1.18
N GLU A 102 -7.76 1.88 -1.32
CA GLU A 102 -6.38 1.60 -1.72
C GLU A 102 -6.16 2.07 -3.18
N LEU A 103 -4.95 2.47 -3.56
CA LEU A 103 -4.67 3.04 -4.88
C LEU A 103 -5.09 2.12 -6.05
N ALA A 104 -4.66 0.86 -6.07
CA ALA A 104 -5.01 -0.06 -7.15
C ALA A 104 -6.50 -0.38 -7.17
N GLU A 105 -7.10 -0.56 -5.99
CA GLU A 105 -8.56 -0.70 -5.83
C GLU A 105 -9.30 0.50 -6.43
N PHE A 106 -8.90 1.72 -6.11
CA PHE A 106 -9.52 2.94 -6.65
C PHE A 106 -9.40 3.00 -8.18
N LEU A 107 -8.24 2.67 -8.72
CA LEU A 107 -8.01 2.66 -10.17
C LEU A 107 -8.90 1.64 -10.89
N VAL A 108 -9.04 0.43 -10.35
CA VAL A 108 -9.80 -0.64 -11.02
C VAL A 108 -11.29 -0.53 -10.74
N ASP A 109 -11.70 -0.31 -9.50
CA ASP A 109 -13.09 -0.49 -9.07
C ASP A 109 -13.89 0.83 -9.08
N VAL A 110 -13.22 1.99 -9.02
CA VAL A 110 -13.88 3.31 -9.09
C VAL A 110 -13.66 3.98 -10.45
N LEU A 111 -12.43 3.96 -10.96
CA LEU A 111 -12.10 4.54 -12.27
C LEU A 111 -12.28 3.57 -13.43
N GLU A 112 -12.58 2.29 -13.16
CA GLU A 112 -12.78 1.25 -14.17
C GLU A 112 -11.57 1.08 -15.13
N ILE A 113 -10.36 1.34 -14.63
CA ILE A 113 -9.13 1.21 -15.42
C ILE A 113 -8.82 -0.26 -15.64
N THR A 114 -8.84 -0.67 -16.90
CA THR A 114 -8.51 -2.03 -17.35
C THR A 114 -7.16 -2.13 -18.03
N GLU A 115 -6.64 -1.02 -18.56
CA GLU A 115 -5.36 -0.92 -19.27
C GLU A 115 -4.60 0.33 -18.81
N LEU A 116 -3.38 0.14 -18.31
CA LEU A 116 -2.59 1.23 -17.74
C LEU A 116 -1.53 1.81 -18.70
N GLY A 117 -1.05 1.00 -19.65
CA GLY A 117 -0.01 1.36 -20.59
C GLY A 117 0.81 0.14 -21.04
N SER A 118 2.06 0.34 -21.46
CA SER A 118 2.98 -0.75 -21.79
C SER A 118 4.38 -0.55 -21.21
N GLY A 119 4.53 0.37 -20.24
CA GLY A 119 5.83 0.74 -19.66
C GLY A 119 6.53 -0.37 -18.87
N LEU A 120 5.86 -1.52 -18.65
CA LEU A 120 6.44 -2.68 -17.97
C LEU A 120 6.64 -3.89 -18.89
N GLU A 121 6.58 -3.72 -20.22
CA GLU A 121 6.86 -4.79 -21.18
C GLU A 121 8.20 -5.49 -20.89
N GLY A 122 8.17 -6.82 -20.81
CA GLY A 122 9.35 -7.65 -20.57
C GLY A 122 9.85 -7.69 -19.13
N ARG A 123 9.23 -6.93 -18.21
CA ARG A 123 9.57 -6.94 -16.78
C ARG A 123 9.05 -8.20 -16.12
N ARG A 124 9.86 -8.78 -15.23
CA ARG A 124 9.48 -9.96 -14.42
C ARG A 124 9.40 -9.56 -12.96
N LEU A 125 8.20 -9.55 -12.41
CA LEU A 125 7.92 -9.03 -11.08
C LEU A 125 7.35 -10.13 -10.19
N ALA A 126 7.65 -10.08 -8.89
CA ALA A 126 6.88 -10.79 -7.88
C ALA A 126 6.04 -9.76 -7.11
N TYR A 127 4.75 -10.03 -6.91
CA TYR A 127 3.90 -9.16 -6.11
C TYR A 127 3.73 -9.72 -4.70
N HIS A 128 3.90 -8.87 -3.68
CA HIS A 128 3.56 -9.20 -2.31
C HIS A 128 2.23 -8.57 -1.92
N HIS A 129 1.25 -9.43 -1.61
CA HIS A 129 -0.02 -9.02 -1.03
C HIS A 129 0.15 -8.64 0.45
N GLY A 130 -0.03 -7.36 0.76
CA GLY A 130 -0.11 -6.89 2.14
C GLY A 130 -1.31 -7.53 2.84
N CYS A 131 -1.13 -7.99 4.09
CA CYS A 131 -2.17 -8.78 4.75
C CYS A 131 -3.47 -7.99 4.99
N HIS A 132 -3.40 -6.69 5.24
CA HIS A 132 -4.57 -5.83 5.40
C HIS A 132 -5.28 -5.58 4.06
N ALA A 133 -4.53 -5.33 2.98
CA ALA A 133 -5.10 -5.24 1.63
C ALA A 133 -5.86 -6.54 1.28
N LEU A 134 -5.20 -7.68 1.44
CA LEU A 134 -5.75 -8.97 1.07
C LEU A 134 -6.92 -9.41 1.95
N ARG A 135 -6.76 -9.37 3.28
CA ARG A 135 -7.70 -10.03 4.21
C ARG A 135 -8.76 -9.11 4.79
N GLU A 136 -8.52 -7.79 4.83
CA GLU A 136 -9.51 -6.84 5.35
C GLU A 136 -10.17 -6.04 4.22
N LEU A 137 -9.44 -5.70 3.17
CA LEU A 137 -9.98 -4.93 2.05
C LEU A 137 -10.42 -5.79 0.87
N GLU A 138 -10.01 -7.06 0.83
CA GLU A 138 -10.24 -7.98 -0.31
C GLU A 138 -9.64 -7.45 -1.62
N VAL A 139 -8.53 -6.69 -1.51
CA VAL A 139 -7.75 -6.17 -2.64
C VAL A 139 -6.66 -7.19 -2.96
N GLU A 140 -6.92 -8.00 -3.98
CA GLU A 140 -6.08 -9.12 -4.41
C GLU A 140 -5.71 -8.97 -5.89
N GLU A 141 -6.71 -9.02 -6.78
CA GLU A 141 -6.50 -9.07 -8.22
C GLU A 141 -6.19 -7.69 -8.83
N GLN A 142 -6.74 -6.61 -8.27
CA GLN A 142 -6.60 -5.24 -8.77
C GLN A 142 -5.14 -4.82 -9.03
N PRO A 143 -4.20 -4.94 -8.07
CA PRO A 143 -2.81 -4.57 -8.30
C PRO A 143 -2.12 -5.44 -9.35
N VAL A 144 -2.41 -6.76 -9.36
CA VAL A 144 -1.84 -7.71 -10.33
C VAL A 144 -2.32 -7.39 -11.74
N ARG A 145 -3.63 -7.19 -11.90
CA ARG A 145 -4.27 -6.85 -13.17
C ARG A 145 -3.69 -5.57 -13.76
N LEU A 146 -3.48 -4.53 -12.96
CA LEU A 146 -2.87 -3.28 -13.45
C LEU A 146 -1.43 -3.49 -13.93
N LEU A 147 -0.61 -4.24 -13.18
CA LEU A 147 0.77 -4.55 -13.58
C LEU A 147 0.83 -5.39 -14.85
N GLU A 148 -0.02 -6.41 -14.97
CA GLU A 148 -0.10 -7.26 -16.18
C GLU A 148 -0.63 -6.48 -17.39
N SER A 149 -1.63 -5.62 -17.18
CA SER A 149 -2.14 -4.73 -18.24
C SER A 149 -1.06 -3.79 -18.77
N ALA A 150 -0.02 -3.53 -17.97
CA ALA A 150 1.14 -2.73 -18.33
C ALA A 150 2.27 -3.51 -19.03
N GLY A 151 2.07 -4.80 -19.30
CA GLY A 151 3.04 -5.67 -19.96
C GLY A 151 3.98 -6.43 -19.02
N ALA A 152 3.81 -6.32 -17.70
CA ALA A 152 4.62 -7.06 -16.74
C ALA A 152 4.23 -8.54 -16.72
N LYS A 153 5.22 -9.42 -16.55
CA LYS A 153 5.01 -10.82 -16.19
C LYS A 153 5.07 -10.96 -14.67
N ILE A 154 3.92 -11.21 -14.04
CA ILE A 154 3.88 -11.57 -12.62
C ILE A 154 4.28 -13.04 -12.47
N VAL A 155 5.41 -13.27 -11.80
CA VAL A 155 5.94 -14.61 -11.58
C VAL A 155 5.32 -15.18 -10.32
N PRO A 156 4.72 -16.40 -10.36
CA PRO A 156 4.13 -17.02 -9.19
C PRO A 156 5.14 -17.13 -8.04
N TRP A 157 4.72 -16.71 -6.85
CA TRP A 157 5.53 -16.76 -5.64
C TRP A 157 4.75 -17.49 -4.56
N GLU A 158 5.25 -18.66 -4.14
CA GLU A 158 4.56 -19.59 -3.22
C GLU A 158 4.03 -18.94 -1.94
N MET A 159 4.71 -17.90 -1.43
CA MET A 159 4.38 -17.24 -0.17
C MET A 159 3.94 -15.79 -0.37
N ASP A 160 3.50 -15.39 -1.55
CA ASP A 160 3.06 -14.02 -1.88
C ASP A 160 1.99 -13.45 -0.92
N GLN A 161 1.02 -14.27 -0.52
CA GLN A 161 -0.10 -13.94 0.37
C GLN A 161 0.19 -14.09 1.87
N GLU A 162 1.36 -14.62 2.21
CA GLU A 162 1.78 -14.79 3.60
C GLU A 162 2.35 -13.49 4.17
N CYS A 163 2.16 -13.30 5.47
CA CYS A 163 2.57 -12.07 6.14
C CYS A 163 4.10 -11.88 6.09
N CYS A 164 4.55 -10.65 5.81
CA CYS A 164 5.97 -10.29 5.77
C CYS A 164 6.66 -10.28 7.14
N GLY A 165 5.88 -10.30 8.23
CA GLY A 165 6.38 -10.22 9.60
C GLY A 165 6.62 -8.81 10.14
N PHE A 166 6.24 -7.74 9.43
CA PHE A 166 6.39 -6.36 9.93
C PHE A 166 5.47 -6.09 11.13
N GLY A 167 4.15 -6.06 10.92
CA GLY A 167 3.14 -5.89 11.99
C GLY A 167 3.35 -4.69 12.93
N GLY A 168 4.11 -3.67 12.54
CA GLY A 168 4.46 -2.52 13.38
C GLY A 168 5.26 -2.94 14.62
N LEU A 169 4.69 -2.78 15.83
CA LEU A 169 5.37 -3.17 17.07
C LEU A 169 5.60 -4.68 17.19
N PHE A 170 4.90 -5.51 16.42
CA PHE A 170 5.14 -6.95 16.39
C PHE A 170 6.60 -7.27 16.03
N ALA A 171 7.17 -6.67 14.98
CA ALA A 171 8.57 -6.90 14.59
C ALA A 171 9.58 -6.51 15.67
N VAL A 172 9.20 -5.59 16.57
CA VAL A 172 10.05 -5.15 17.68
C VAL A 172 9.88 -6.06 18.91
N LYS A 173 8.65 -6.50 19.19
CA LYS A 173 8.32 -7.31 20.37
C LYS A 173 8.64 -8.80 20.20
N ALA A 174 8.58 -9.30 18.97
CA ALA A 174 8.83 -10.70 18.64
C ALA A 174 9.76 -10.80 17.41
N PRO A 175 11.00 -10.28 17.51
CA PRO A 175 11.90 -10.17 16.37
C PRO A 175 12.27 -11.53 15.77
N GLU A 176 12.41 -12.59 16.57
CA GLU A 176 12.74 -13.93 16.09
C GLU A 176 11.64 -14.49 15.18
N VAL A 177 10.37 -14.28 15.56
CA VAL A 177 9.21 -14.72 14.77
C VAL A 177 9.10 -13.87 13.51
N SER A 178 9.20 -12.55 13.64
CA SER A 178 9.19 -11.61 12.51
C SER A 178 10.26 -11.94 11.46
N ILE A 179 11.47 -12.28 11.91
CA ILE A 179 12.58 -12.69 11.04
C ILE A 179 12.27 -14.03 10.36
N ALA A 180 11.80 -15.03 11.10
CA ALA A 180 11.48 -16.34 10.54
C ALA A 180 10.38 -16.26 9.46
N MET A 181 9.38 -15.38 9.64
CA MET A 181 8.35 -15.11 8.63
C MET A 181 8.95 -14.49 7.36
N ALA A 182 9.77 -13.45 7.51
CA ALA A 182 10.44 -12.80 6.38
C ALA A 182 11.40 -13.77 5.67
N ASP A 183 12.11 -14.63 6.41
CA ASP A 183 12.98 -15.66 5.85
C ASP A 183 12.21 -16.64 4.98
N ARG A 184 11.12 -17.19 5.51
CA ARG A 184 10.30 -18.14 4.76
C ARG A 184 9.77 -17.54 3.47
N LYS A 185 9.40 -16.26 3.47
CA LYS A 185 9.01 -15.56 2.24
C LYS A 185 10.14 -15.45 1.22
N LEU A 186 11.33 -15.08 1.68
CA LEU A 186 12.50 -14.93 0.82
C LEU A 186 13.06 -16.27 0.32
N ASP A 187 12.87 -17.35 1.08
CA ASP A 187 13.27 -18.71 0.69
C ASP A 187 12.50 -19.24 -0.51
N THR A 188 11.24 -18.81 -0.67
CA THR A 188 10.37 -19.20 -1.78
C THR A 188 10.29 -18.15 -2.88
N LEU A 189 11.06 -17.08 -2.75
CA LEU A 189 11.04 -16.00 -3.73
C LEU A 189 11.54 -16.51 -5.10
N PRO A 190 10.76 -16.34 -6.18
CA PRO A 190 11.19 -16.73 -7.51
C PRO A 190 12.29 -15.81 -8.07
N ASP A 191 12.92 -16.25 -9.16
CA ASP A 191 13.84 -15.43 -9.93
C ASP A 191 13.09 -14.30 -10.67
N VAL A 192 13.17 -13.10 -10.10
CA VAL A 192 12.50 -11.87 -10.55
C VAL A 192 13.43 -10.68 -10.49
N GLU A 193 13.09 -9.66 -11.27
CA GLU A 193 13.84 -8.41 -11.30
C GLU A 193 13.49 -7.51 -10.11
N THR A 194 12.27 -7.56 -9.61
CA THR A 194 11.79 -6.67 -8.55
C THR A 194 10.63 -7.30 -7.80
N VAL A 195 10.58 -7.07 -6.49
CA VAL A 195 9.42 -7.36 -5.66
C VAL A 195 8.60 -6.08 -5.48
N VAL A 196 7.29 -6.17 -5.70
CA VAL A 196 6.37 -5.03 -5.64
C VAL A 196 5.38 -5.22 -4.49
N SER A 197 5.04 -4.15 -3.79
CA SER A 197 3.95 -4.16 -2.81
C SER A 197 3.33 -2.79 -2.66
N ALA A 198 2.05 -2.73 -2.30
CA ALA A 198 1.37 -1.49 -1.93
C ALA A 198 1.75 -1.01 -0.52
N ASP A 199 2.27 -1.88 0.35
CA ASP A 199 2.48 -1.54 1.76
C ASP A 199 3.96 -1.28 2.10
N GLY A 200 4.27 -0.01 2.42
CA GLY A 200 5.63 0.43 2.76
C GLY A 200 6.25 -0.33 3.94
N GLY A 201 5.47 -0.72 4.95
CA GLY A 201 5.97 -1.51 6.07
C GLY A 201 6.44 -2.91 5.65
N CYS A 202 5.73 -3.52 4.69
CA CYS A 202 6.12 -4.80 4.12
C CYS A 202 7.40 -4.69 3.30
N LEU A 203 7.54 -3.62 2.50
CA LEU A 203 8.75 -3.35 1.73
C LEU A 203 9.97 -3.19 2.64
N LEU A 204 9.87 -2.34 3.67
CA LEU A 204 10.96 -2.12 4.63
C LEU A 204 11.42 -3.42 5.31
N GLN A 205 10.47 -4.28 5.69
CA GLN A 205 10.77 -5.54 6.35
C GLN A 205 11.48 -6.52 5.41
N LEU A 206 10.91 -6.75 4.22
CA LEU A 206 11.43 -7.73 3.27
C LEU A 206 12.75 -7.28 2.66
N GLU A 207 12.87 -6.02 2.25
CA GLU A 207 14.11 -5.45 1.73
C GLU A 207 15.21 -5.47 2.80
N GLY A 208 14.89 -5.04 4.01
CA GLY A 208 15.81 -5.05 5.14
C GLY A 208 16.30 -6.46 5.48
N ARG A 209 15.46 -7.49 5.30
CA ARG A 209 15.86 -8.88 5.50
C ARG A 209 16.66 -9.44 4.32
N ALA A 210 16.23 -9.20 3.08
CA ALA A 210 16.91 -9.62 1.86
C ALA A 210 18.36 -9.11 1.81
N ARG A 211 18.55 -7.82 2.13
CA ARG A 211 19.89 -7.22 2.21
C ARG A 211 20.79 -7.90 3.25
N ARG A 212 20.27 -8.26 4.42
CA ARG A 212 21.05 -8.98 5.46
C ARG A 212 21.42 -10.39 5.04
N ARG A 213 20.63 -11.00 4.16
CA ARG A 213 20.90 -12.34 3.59
C ARG A 213 21.81 -12.30 2.36
N GLY A 214 22.17 -11.12 1.87
CA GLY A 214 22.93 -10.99 0.63
C GLY A 214 22.10 -11.32 -0.62
N VAL A 215 20.79 -11.06 -0.61
CA VAL A 215 19.88 -11.18 -1.76
C VAL A 215 19.61 -9.76 -2.29
N PRO A 216 20.36 -9.26 -3.29
CA PRO A 216 20.35 -7.85 -3.68
C PRO A 216 19.28 -7.56 -4.75
N ILE A 217 18.02 -7.86 -4.45
CA ILE A 217 16.90 -7.54 -5.34
C ILE A 217 16.22 -6.23 -4.91
N PRO A 218 15.75 -5.40 -5.86
CA PRO A 218 14.91 -4.24 -5.56
C PRO A 218 13.54 -4.61 -4.98
N PHE A 219 13.10 -3.84 -3.99
CA PHE A 219 11.74 -3.83 -3.46
C PHE A 219 11.14 -2.45 -3.74
N ARG A 220 10.06 -2.36 -4.52
CA ARG A 220 9.52 -1.08 -4.99
C ARG A 220 8.05 -0.89 -4.62
N PRO A 221 7.63 0.33 -4.27
CA PRO A 221 6.22 0.66 -4.07
C PRO A 221 5.41 0.47 -5.35
N LEU A 222 4.22 -0.12 -5.22
CA LEU A 222 3.27 -0.29 -6.32
C LEU A 222 3.01 1.03 -7.07
N ALA A 223 2.77 2.12 -6.33
CA ALA A 223 2.49 3.43 -6.91
C ALA A 223 3.55 3.89 -7.93
N SER A 224 4.84 3.67 -7.66
CA SER A 224 5.91 4.02 -8.59
C SER A 224 5.91 3.14 -9.83
N LEU A 225 5.65 1.83 -9.70
CA LEU A 225 5.56 0.92 -10.85
C LEU A 225 4.36 1.25 -11.72
N LEU A 226 3.23 1.63 -11.13
CA LEU A 226 2.04 2.06 -11.87
C LEU A 226 2.26 3.38 -12.61
N TRP A 227 3.03 4.31 -12.03
CA TRP A 227 3.42 5.53 -12.75
C TRP A 227 4.41 5.26 -13.89
N GLU A 228 5.41 4.40 -13.67
CA GLU A 228 6.35 3.94 -14.70
C GLU A 228 5.61 3.26 -15.87
N ALA A 229 4.69 2.35 -15.54
CA ALA A 229 3.80 1.68 -16.48
C ALA A 229 3.08 2.64 -17.43
N ARG A 230 2.53 3.74 -16.87
CA ARG A 230 1.74 4.72 -17.61
C ARG A 230 2.60 5.73 -18.36
N SER A 231 3.69 6.19 -17.76
CA SER A 231 4.53 7.25 -18.30
C SER A 231 5.60 6.76 -19.29
N GLY A 232 5.91 5.47 -19.27
CA GLY A 232 7.01 4.88 -20.04
C GLY A 232 8.39 5.34 -19.58
N ARG A 233 8.51 5.92 -18.37
CA ARG A 233 9.76 6.41 -17.78
C ARG A 233 10.02 5.67 -16.47
N ALA A 234 11.17 5.02 -16.40
CA ALA A 234 11.71 4.39 -15.19
C ALA A 234 12.30 5.42 -14.23
#